data_AF-A0A8S9MA44-F1
#
_entry.id   AF-A0A8S9MA44-F1
#
_cell.length_a   1.000
_cell.length_b   1.000
_cell.length_c   1.000
_cell.angle_alpha   90.00
_cell.angle_beta   90.00
_cell.angle_gamma   90.00
#
_symmetry.space_group_name_H-M   'P 1'
#
loop_
_entity.id
_entity.type
_entity.pdbx_description
1 polymer ?
#
loop_
_entity_poly.entity_id
_entity_poly.type
_entity_poly.pdbx_seq_one_letter_code
_entity_poly.pdbx_strand_id
1 'polypeptide(L)'
;MFYFHGSKGGNFAIVSDNNLQINAHFIGTRPVGRTRDFTWVQALNVMFENHNLVMTANRVTQWDENSDAFTLRYNEELITLPEDEQTEWRATSGQREIVIERTDERNSVRVLVSGLVQMDIRVRPIGKEENRVHNYQLPQDDAFAHLETQFKFLDLSELVEGVLGKTYRPDYVSSAKVGVPMPVVGGEDKYQTPSLFSPTCRLCRFKPQEKPLSADI
;
A
#
# COMPACT_ATOMS: atom_id res chain seq x y z
N MET A 1 -2.31 -1.66 14.80
CA MET A 1 -1.15 -1.99 13.96
C MET A 1 -1.38 -3.36 13.34
N PHE A 2 -1.38 -3.44 12.01
CA PHE A 2 -1.59 -4.69 11.26
C PHE A 2 -0.24 -5.23 10.81
N TYR A 3 0.03 -6.51 11.05
CA TYR A 3 1.27 -7.17 10.63
C TYR A 3 0.96 -8.30 9.66
N PHE A 4 1.51 -8.16 8.46
CA PHE A 4 1.47 -9.19 7.42
C PHE A 4 2.91 -9.49 6.99
N HIS A 5 3.20 -10.77 6.83
CA HIS A 5 4.46 -11.23 6.26
C HIS A 5 4.18 -11.75 4.86
N GLY A 6 4.49 -10.93 3.86
CA GLY A 6 4.57 -11.38 2.46
C GLY A 6 6.01 -11.75 2.10
N SER A 7 6.21 -12.37 0.95
CA SER A 7 7.54 -12.60 0.39
C SER A 7 8.18 -11.30 -0.09
N LYS A 8 9.50 -11.14 0.11
CA LYS A 8 10.29 -10.05 -0.50
C LYS A 8 10.10 -10.05 -2.02
N GLY A 9 9.85 -8.88 -2.62
CA GLY A 9 9.63 -8.69 -4.05
C GLY A 9 8.24 -9.13 -4.51
N GLY A 10 7.41 -9.66 -3.61
CA GLY A 10 6.05 -10.10 -3.90
C GLY A 10 5.05 -8.94 -3.97
N ASN A 11 3.93 -9.21 -4.63
CA ASN A 11 2.78 -8.33 -4.68
C ASN A 11 1.57 -9.03 -4.08
N PHE A 12 0.79 -8.32 -3.27
CA PHE A 12 -0.36 -8.89 -2.58
C PHE A 12 -1.54 -7.93 -2.56
N ALA A 13 -2.74 -8.46 -2.76
CA ALA A 13 -3.99 -7.74 -2.52
C ALA A 13 -4.21 -7.60 -1.01
N ILE A 14 -4.04 -6.39 -0.49
CA ILE A 14 -4.28 -6.05 0.91
C ILE A 14 -5.78 -5.91 1.16
N VAL A 15 -6.50 -5.33 0.21
CA VAL A 15 -7.97 -5.25 0.17
C VAL A 15 -8.43 -5.59 -1.24
N SER A 16 -9.50 -6.36 -1.39
CA SER A 16 -10.15 -6.60 -2.68
C SER A 16 -11.65 -6.75 -2.45
N ASP A 17 -12.41 -5.78 -2.95
CA ASP A 17 -13.87 -5.72 -2.92
C ASP A 17 -14.40 -5.33 -4.30
N ASN A 18 -15.71 -5.29 -4.48
CA ASN A 18 -16.34 -5.03 -5.78
C ASN A 18 -15.91 -3.68 -6.38
N ASN A 19 -15.73 -2.64 -5.56
CA ASN A 19 -15.44 -1.26 -6.00
C ASN A 19 -14.02 -0.77 -5.69
N LEU A 20 -13.23 -1.55 -4.95
CA LEU A 20 -11.92 -1.14 -4.43
C LEU A 20 -10.99 -2.35 -4.38
N GLN A 21 -9.80 -2.22 -4.97
CA GLN A 21 -8.68 -3.10 -4.66
C GLN A 21 -7.44 -2.29 -4.30
N ILE A 22 -6.76 -2.70 -3.24
CA ILE A 22 -5.47 -2.12 -2.86
C ILE A 22 -4.43 -3.22 -2.90
N ASN A 23 -3.49 -3.10 -3.82
CA ASN A 23 -2.33 -3.98 -3.88
C ASN A 23 -1.12 -3.32 -3.20
N ALA A 24 -0.27 -4.12 -2.58
CA ALA A 24 1.00 -3.70 -2.02
C ALA A 24 2.17 -4.47 -2.64
N HIS A 25 3.25 -3.77 -2.96
CA HIS A 25 4.54 -4.33 -3.32
C HIS A 25 5.47 -4.35 -2.10
N PHE A 26 6.09 -5.49 -1.83
CA PHE A 26 6.96 -5.67 -0.67
C PHE A 26 8.43 -5.65 -1.05
N ILE A 27 9.22 -4.85 -0.34
CA ILE A 27 10.69 -4.96 -0.30
C ILE A 27 11.10 -5.73 0.96
N GLY A 28 12.35 -6.16 1.04
CA GLY A 28 12.78 -6.98 2.15
C GLY A 28 14.21 -7.50 2.11
N THR A 29 14.57 -8.27 3.12
CA THR A 29 15.82 -9.02 3.21
C THR A 29 15.57 -10.42 3.77
N ARG A 30 16.48 -11.35 3.45
CA ARG A 30 16.52 -12.68 4.05
C ARG A 30 17.95 -13.02 4.48
N PRO A 31 18.34 -12.65 5.71
CA PRO A 31 19.57 -13.13 6.31
C PRO A 31 19.73 -14.65 6.21
N VAL A 32 20.97 -15.12 6.02
CA VAL A 32 21.29 -16.56 5.95
C VAL A 32 20.79 -17.27 7.22
N GLY A 33 20.15 -18.42 7.03
CA GLY A 33 19.61 -19.24 8.12
C GLY A 33 18.18 -18.86 8.56
N ARG A 34 17.57 -17.80 8.01
CA ARG A 34 16.16 -17.51 8.23
C ARG A 34 15.26 -18.23 7.23
N THR A 35 14.11 -18.69 7.71
CA THR A 35 13.06 -19.32 6.88
C THR A 35 12.04 -18.32 6.33
N ARG A 36 12.07 -17.07 6.79
CA ARG A 36 11.13 -16.01 6.43
C ARG A 36 11.85 -14.70 6.13
N ASP A 37 11.27 -13.93 5.22
CA ASP A 37 11.70 -12.58 4.90
C ASP A 37 11.37 -11.60 6.03
N PHE A 38 12.22 -10.59 6.19
CA PHE A 38 11.77 -9.31 6.71
C PHE A 38 11.23 -8.50 5.54
N THR A 39 10.05 -7.92 5.68
CA THR A 39 9.42 -7.18 4.59
C THR A 39 8.73 -5.91 5.03
N TRP A 40 8.76 -4.93 4.13
CA TRP A 40 8.10 -3.64 4.27
C TRP A 40 7.39 -3.28 2.97
N VAL A 41 6.35 -2.45 3.06
CA VAL A 41 5.60 -2.00 1.88
C VAL A 41 6.39 -0.89 1.18
N GLN A 42 6.80 -1.12 -0.06
CA GLN A 42 7.44 -0.07 -0.85
C GLN A 42 6.43 0.71 -1.68
N ALA A 43 5.41 0.04 -2.21
CA ALA A 43 4.42 0.68 -3.05
C ALA A 43 3.03 0.16 -2.77
N LEU A 44 2.05 1.04 -3.00
CA LEU A 44 0.62 0.77 -2.92
C LEU A 44 -0.02 1.20 -4.24
N ASN A 45 -0.95 0.40 -4.74
CA ASN A 45 -1.81 0.77 -5.86
C ASN A 45 -3.27 0.63 -5.45
N VAL A 46 -3.97 1.76 -5.38
CA VAL A 46 -5.41 1.84 -5.16
C VAL A 46 -6.11 1.82 -6.51
N MET A 47 -6.78 0.71 -6.78
CA MET A 47 -7.61 0.48 -7.96
C MET A 47 -9.08 0.69 -7.60
N PHE A 48 -9.74 1.53 -8.39
CA PHE A 48 -11.17 1.80 -8.30
C PHE A 48 -11.68 2.13 -9.70
N GLU A 49 -12.91 1.75 -10.04
CA GLU A 49 -13.45 1.90 -11.40
C GLU A 49 -12.47 1.34 -12.44
N ASN A 50 -11.87 2.18 -13.30
CA ASN A 50 -10.81 1.82 -14.23
C ASN A 50 -9.49 2.58 -13.98
N HIS A 51 -9.36 3.14 -12.76
CA HIS A 51 -8.26 3.99 -12.36
C HIS A 51 -7.24 3.29 -11.47
N ASN A 52 -6.01 3.80 -11.52
CA ASN A 52 -4.93 3.39 -10.64
C ASN A 52 -4.36 4.65 -9.97
N LEU A 53 -4.31 4.64 -8.64
CA LEU A 53 -3.59 5.64 -7.84
C LEU A 53 -2.44 4.94 -7.12
N VAL A 54 -1.21 5.26 -7.53
CA VAL A 54 0.01 4.60 -7.07
C VAL A 54 0.79 5.53 -6.16
N MET A 55 1.15 5.05 -4.98
CA MET A 55 2.13 5.67 -4.10
C MET A 55 3.31 4.75 -3.92
N THR A 56 4.52 5.29 -4.05
CA THR A 56 5.76 4.52 -3.94
C THR A 56 6.75 5.25 -3.04
N ALA A 57 7.35 4.56 -2.08
CA ALA A 57 8.57 4.99 -1.40
C ALA A 57 9.76 4.82 -2.36
N ASN A 58 10.42 5.93 -2.67
CA ASN A 58 11.60 5.95 -3.54
C ASN A 58 12.76 5.24 -2.84
N ARG A 59 13.51 4.43 -3.60
CA ARG A 59 14.76 3.86 -3.09
C ARG A 59 15.75 5.00 -2.84
N VAL A 60 16.30 5.05 -1.63
CA VAL A 60 17.25 6.07 -1.21
C VAL A 60 18.50 5.42 -0.61
N THR A 61 19.67 5.86 -1.05
CA THR A 61 20.96 5.32 -0.58
C THR A 61 21.19 5.66 0.89
N GLN A 62 20.90 6.91 1.26
CA GLN A 62 20.93 7.41 2.62
C GLN A 62 19.65 8.23 2.83
N TRP A 63 19.09 8.14 4.03
CA TRP A 63 17.94 8.96 4.38
C TRP A 63 18.37 10.42 4.56
N ASP A 64 17.64 11.32 3.90
CA ASP A 64 17.76 12.76 4.08
C ASP A 64 16.41 13.30 4.55
N GLU A 65 16.39 13.89 5.74
CA GLU A 65 15.17 14.44 6.34
C GLU A 65 14.67 15.70 5.62
N ASN A 66 15.49 16.29 4.74
CA ASN A 66 15.18 17.52 4.01
C ASN A 66 14.67 17.28 2.59
N SER A 67 14.42 16.03 2.19
CA SER A 67 13.88 15.71 0.87
C SER A 67 12.75 14.69 0.96
N ASP A 68 11.82 14.77 0.00
CA ASP A 68 10.79 13.75 -0.16
C ASP A 68 11.37 12.48 -0.79
N ALA A 69 11.00 11.35 -0.21
CA ALA A 69 11.33 10.01 -0.66
C ALA A 69 10.09 9.27 -1.15
N PHE A 70 9.12 9.95 -1.77
CA PHE A 70 7.97 9.31 -2.41
C PHE A 70 7.72 9.76 -3.85
N THR A 71 6.97 8.94 -4.58
CA THR A 71 6.40 9.24 -5.91
C THR A 71 4.90 8.95 -5.87
N LEU A 72 4.11 9.85 -6.45
CA LEU A 72 2.66 9.70 -6.62
C LEU A 72 2.29 9.67 -8.10
N ARG A 73 1.41 8.75 -8.51
CA ARG A 73 0.88 8.70 -9.87
C ARG A 73 -0.61 8.43 -9.92
N TYR A 74 -1.33 9.12 -10.79
CA TYR A 74 -2.71 8.83 -11.14
C TYR A 74 -2.80 8.44 -12.62
N ASN A 75 -3.25 7.22 -12.92
CA ASN A 75 -3.31 6.66 -14.28
C ASN A 75 -2.00 6.85 -15.07
N GLU A 76 -0.88 6.48 -14.44
CA GLU A 76 0.48 6.64 -14.98
C GLU A 76 1.01 8.08 -15.03
N GLU A 77 0.18 9.10 -14.85
CA GLU A 77 0.63 10.51 -14.80
C GLU A 77 1.24 10.85 -13.45
N LEU A 78 2.38 11.55 -13.46
CA LEU A 78 3.07 11.99 -12.25
C LEU A 78 2.28 13.12 -11.57
N ILE A 79 2.04 12.98 -10.28
CA ILE A 79 1.48 14.06 -9.45
C ILE A 79 2.62 14.81 -8.79
N THR A 80 2.66 16.12 -8.99
CA THR A 80 3.60 17.02 -8.31
C THR A 80 2.89 17.71 -7.14
N LEU A 81 3.39 17.50 -5.93
CA LEU A 81 2.97 18.22 -4.73
C LEU A 81 4.12 19.13 -4.28
N PRO A 82 4.03 20.46 -4.49
CA PRO A 82 4.94 21.43 -3.90
C PRO A 82 5.24 21.16 -2.42
N GLU A 83 6.48 21.41 -1.98
CA GLU A 83 6.93 21.32 -0.58
C GLU A 83 6.43 22.53 0.23
N ASP A 84 5.10 22.67 0.34
CA ASP A 84 4.44 23.65 1.19
C ASP A 84 3.36 22.94 2.01
N GLU A 85 3.32 23.20 3.32
CA GLU A 85 2.33 22.61 4.21
C GLU A 85 0.93 22.93 3.67
N GLN A 86 0.03 21.94 3.67
CA GLN A 86 -1.33 22.05 3.12
C GLN A 86 -1.44 22.12 1.59
N THR A 87 -0.34 21.88 0.85
CA THR A 87 -0.46 21.68 -0.59
C THR A 87 -1.36 20.49 -0.89
N GLU A 88 -2.29 20.70 -1.82
CA GLU A 88 -3.28 19.72 -2.21
C GLU A 88 -3.28 19.49 -3.73
N TRP A 89 -3.47 18.25 -4.13
CA TRP A 89 -3.84 17.86 -5.48
C TRP A 89 -5.24 17.24 -5.47
N ARG A 90 -6.07 17.65 -6.43
CA ARG A 90 -7.43 17.13 -6.61
C ARG A 90 -7.64 16.60 -8.02
N ALA A 91 -8.41 15.53 -8.13
CA ALA A 91 -9.00 15.07 -9.38
C ALA A 91 -10.42 14.58 -9.16
N THR A 92 -11.19 14.48 -10.24
CA THR A 92 -12.54 13.92 -10.20
C THR A 92 -12.63 12.81 -11.24
N SER A 93 -13.24 11.69 -10.86
CA SER A 93 -13.67 10.68 -11.80
C SER A 93 -15.10 10.24 -11.51
N GLY A 94 -15.99 10.44 -12.49
CA GLY A 94 -17.42 10.21 -12.31
C GLY A 94 -17.98 11.00 -11.13
N GLN A 95 -18.40 10.28 -10.09
CA GLN A 95 -18.93 10.85 -8.84
C GLN A 95 -17.90 10.89 -7.70
N ARG A 96 -16.67 10.43 -7.96
CA ARG A 96 -15.60 10.32 -6.97
C ARG A 96 -14.66 11.51 -7.05
N GLU A 97 -14.34 12.06 -5.90
CA GLU A 97 -13.27 13.02 -5.73
C GLU A 97 -12.04 12.28 -5.19
N ILE A 98 -10.89 12.56 -5.80
CA ILE A 98 -9.59 12.13 -5.31
C ILE A 98 -8.89 13.37 -4.75
N VAL A 99 -8.51 13.31 -3.49
CA VAL A 99 -7.77 14.36 -2.79
C VAL A 99 -6.46 13.77 -2.29
N ILE A 100 -5.35 14.47 -2.54
CA ILE A 100 -4.06 14.17 -1.93
C ILE A 100 -3.52 15.45 -1.32
N GLU A 101 -3.35 15.46 0.00
CA GLU A 101 -2.84 16.62 0.74
C GLU A 101 -1.59 16.25 1.53
N ARG A 102 -0.66 17.20 1.66
CA ARG A 102 0.44 17.07 2.63
C ARG A 102 -0.09 17.17 4.06
N THR A 103 0.35 16.29 4.93
CA THR A 103 0.02 16.32 6.37
C THR A 103 1.21 16.70 7.25
N ASP A 104 2.37 16.95 6.63
CA ASP A 104 3.64 17.34 7.24
C ASP A 104 4.46 18.04 6.15
N GLU A 105 5.55 18.71 6.51
CA GLU A 105 6.42 19.38 5.53
C GLU A 105 6.91 18.39 4.46
N ARG A 106 7.29 17.17 4.90
CA ARG A 106 7.88 16.13 4.04
C ARG A 106 7.38 14.73 4.37
N ASN A 107 7.46 13.87 3.38
CA ASN A 107 7.30 12.42 3.48
C ASN A 107 5.95 11.94 4.03
N SER A 108 4.95 12.82 4.16
CA SER A 108 3.65 12.47 4.75
C SER A 108 2.51 13.08 3.94
N VAL A 109 1.59 12.22 3.50
CA VAL A 109 0.42 12.62 2.72
C VAL A 109 -0.83 11.91 3.22
N ARG A 110 -1.97 12.58 3.12
CA ARG A 110 -3.28 11.96 3.23
C ARG A 110 -3.88 11.85 1.84
N VAL A 111 -4.37 10.66 1.53
CA VAL A 111 -5.06 10.34 0.28
C VAL A 111 -6.49 10.00 0.62
N LEU A 112 -7.45 10.63 -0.06
CA LEU A 112 -8.87 10.31 0.01
C LEU A 112 -9.37 9.97 -1.38
N VAL A 113 -10.00 8.81 -1.53
CA VAL A 113 -10.86 8.48 -2.67
C VAL A 113 -12.28 8.43 -2.13
N SER A 114 -13.10 9.42 -2.50
CA SER A 114 -14.39 9.64 -1.85
C SER A 114 -15.29 8.41 -1.93
N GLY A 115 -15.93 8.11 -0.79
CA GLY A 115 -16.79 6.93 -0.65
C GLY A 115 -16.05 5.58 -0.60
N LEU A 116 -14.73 5.50 -0.80
CA LEU A 116 -13.99 4.23 -0.80
C LEU A 116 -13.02 4.11 0.37
N VAL A 117 -12.01 4.99 0.42
CA VAL A 117 -10.91 4.86 1.38
C VAL A 117 -10.23 6.20 1.64
N GLN A 118 -9.84 6.42 2.89
CA GLN A 118 -8.84 7.39 3.28
C GLN A 118 -7.59 6.64 3.74
N MET A 119 -6.41 7.12 3.33
CA MET A 119 -5.12 6.60 3.75
C MET A 119 -4.25 7.73 4.26
N ASP A 120 -3.73 7.60 5.47
CA ASP A 120 -2.68 8.46 6.00
C ASP A 120 -1.36 7.70 5.84
N ILE A 121 -0.46 8.24 5.02
CA ILE A 121 0.77 7.57 4.58
C ILE A 121 1.97 8.40 5.01
N ARG A 122 2.98 7.72 5.57
CA ARG A 122 4.28 8.30 5.89
C ARG A 122 5.39 7.42 5.35
N VAL A 123 6.38 8.02 4.70
CA VAL A 123 7.61 7.32 4.31
C VAL A 123 8.58 7.30 5.49
N ARG A 124 9.16 6.14 5.77
CA ARG A 124 10.16 5.96 6.83
C ARG A 124 11.36 5.17 6.31
N PRO A 125 12.58 5.55 6.69
CA PRO A 125 13.76 4.70 6.49
C PRO A 125 13.81 3.61 7.57
N ILE A 126 14.71 2.66 7.38
CA ILE A 126 15.20 1.82 8.47
C ILE A 126 16.52 2.40 8.97
N GLY A 127 16.55 2.77 10.24
CA GLY A 127 17.75 3.35 10.86
C GLY A 127 18.87 2.33 11.05
N LYS A 128 20.13 2.79 11.13
CA LYS A 128 21.30 1.93 11.40
C LYS A 128 21.15 1.14 12.70
N GLU A 129 20.66 1.80 13.75
CA GLU A 129 20.46 1.15 15.05
C GLU A 129 19.35 0.11 15.00
N GLU A 130 18.23 0.41 14.35
CA GLU A 130 17.15 -0.55 14.13
C GLU A 130 17.64 -1.76 13.34
N ASN A 131 18.34 -1.55 12.22
CA ASN A 131 18.94 -2.62 11.43
C ASN A 131 19.91 -3.48 12.25
N ARG A 132 20.71 -2.87 13.14
CA ARG A 132 21.64 -3.58 14.03
C ARG A 132 20.91 -4.40 15.09
N VAL A 133 19.93 -3.82 15.77
CA VAL A 133 19.17 -4.46 16.85
C VAL A 133 18.34 -5.63 16.33
N HIS A 134 17.70 -5.48 15.17
CA HIS A 134 16.87 -6.51 14.57
C HIS A 134 17.63 -7.44 13.60
N ASN A 135 18.90 -7.13 13.32
CA ASN A 135 19.75 -7.89 12.40
C ASN A 135 19.10 -8.10 11.03
N TYR A 136 18.55 -7.03 10.45
CA TYR A 136 17.92 -7.09 9.13
C TYR A 136 18.94 -7.30 8.00
N GLN A 137 20.21 -6.93 8.23
CA GLN A 137 21.32 -7.04 7.27
C GLN A 137 21.03 -6.30 5.97
N LEU A 138 20.56 -5.06 6.10
CA LEU A 138 20.35 -4.19 4.96
C LEU A 138 21.66 -3.95 4.17
N PRO A 139 21.59 -3.80 2.84
CA PRO A 139 22.71 -3.32 2.03
C PRO A 139 23.25 -1.98 2.53
N GLN A 140 24.54 -1.73 2.32
CA GLN A 140 25.18 -0.49 2.78
C GLN A 140 24.67 0.77 2.05
N ASP A 141 24.17 0.60 0.83
CA ASP A 141 23.72 1.64 -0.10
C ASP A 141 22.18 1.70 -0.23
N ASP A 142 21.45 1.30 0.80
CA ASP A 142 19.98 1.33 0.79
C ASP A 142 19.41 1.54 2.20
N ALA A 143 18.70 2.65 2.41
CA ALA A 143 18.04 2.95 3.68
C ALA A 143 16.67 2.27 3.82
N PHE A 144 16.22 1.50 2.80
CA PHE A 144 14.95 0.76 2.83
C PHE A 144 13.75 1.65 3.19
N ALA A 145 13.66 2.79 2.51
CA ALA A 145 12.49 3.65 2.63
C ALA A 145 11.21 2.88 2.27
N HIS A 146 10.22 2.96 3.14
CA HIS A 146 8.98 2.20 3.04
C HIS A 146 7.79 3.00 3.56
N LEU A 147 6.59 2.55 3.18
CA LEU A 147 5.32 3.17 3.53
C LEU A 147 4.80 2.60 4.85
N GLU A 148 4.67 3.47 5.85
CA GLU A 148 3.76 3.27 6.96
C GLU A 148 2.40 3.83 6.55
N THR A 149 1.33 3.05 6.71
CA THR A 149 -0.01 3.45 6.23
C THR A 149 -1.08 3.12 7.25
N GLN A 150 -1.95 4.08 7.49
CA GLN A 150 -3.20 3.88 8.23
C GLN A 150 -4.36 3.95 7.24
N PHE A 151 -5.21 2.92 7.25
CA PHE A 151 -6.38 2.86 6.38
C PHE A 151 -7.65 3.17 7.18
N LYS A 152 -8.51 3.99 6.60
CA LYS A 152 -9.91 4.15 6.99
C LYS A 152 -10.78 3.84 5.78
N PHE A 153 -11.36 2.65 5.77
CA PHE A 153 -12.29 2.25 4.71
C PHE A 153 -13.68 2.82 4.97
N LEU A 154 -14.35 3.26 3.91
CA LEU A 154 -15.61 4.01 3.99
C LEU A 154 -16.83 3.18 3.57
N ASP A 155 -16.64 2.22 2.67
CA ASP A 155 -17.73 1.40 2.11
C ASP A 155 -17.21 0.01 1.70
N LEU A 156 -16.88 -0.83 2.69
CA LEU A 156 -16.55 -2.24 2.45
C LEU A 156 -17.82 -3.10 2.56
N SER A 157 -17.99 -4.02 1.62
CA SER A 157 -19.00 -5.06 1.68
C SER A 157 -18.66 -6.11 2.73
N GLU A 158 -19.68 -6.85 3.18
CA GLU A 158 -19.51 -7.99 4.09
C GLU A 158 -18.69 -9.14 3.48
N LEU A 159 -18.45 -9.09 2.16
CA LEU A 159 -17.68 -10.10 1.41
C LEU A 159 -16.27 -9.63 1.06
N VAL A 160 -15.79 -8.49 1.56
CA VAL A 160 -14.45 -7.95 1.29
C VAL A 160 -13.35 -8.99 1.48
N GLU A 161 -12.47 -9.15 0.50
CA GLU A 161 -11.30 -10.03 0.51
C GLU A 161 -10.00 -9.21 0.70
N GLY A 162 -8.87 -9.92 0.71
CA GLY A 162 -7.54 -9.33 0.89
C GLY A 162 -6.95 -9.67 2.25
N VAL A 163 -5.63 -9.53 2.38
CA VAL A 163 -4.93 -9.89 3.61
C VAL A 163 -5.47 -9.10 4.82
N LEU A 164 -5.68 -7.79 4.64
CA LEU A 164 -6.31 -6.91 5.63
C LEU A 164 -7.83 -6.88 5.45
N GLY A 165 -8.31 -6.80 4.21
CA GLY A 165 -9.75 -6.66 3.94
C GLY A 165 -10.60 -7.74 4.61
N LYS A 166 -10.18 -9.02 4.57
CA LYS A 166 -10.92 -10.11 5.22
C LYS A 166 -11.16 -9.90 6.72
N THR A 167 -10.33 -9.10 7.41
CA THR A 167 -10.48 -8.87 8.85
C THR A 167 -11.65 -7.94 9.17
N TYR A 168 -12.25 -7.30 8.16
CA TYR A 168 -13.42 -6.44 8.28
C TYR A 168 -14.74 -7.18 8.07
N ARG A 169 -14.70 -8.48 7.74
CA ARG A 169 -15.93 -9.27 7.57
C ARG A 169 -16.62 -9.52 8.92
N PRO A 170 -17.96 -9.53 8.95
CA PRO A 170 -18.71 -9.86 10.17
C PRO A 170 -18.39 -11.25 10.74
N ASP A 171 -18.06 -12.21 9.88
CA ASP A 171 -17.77 -13.60 10.23
C ASP A 171 -16.28 -13.89 10.41
N TYR A 172 -15.41 -12.87 10.37
CA TYR A 172 -13.98 -13.08 10.48
C TYR A 172 -13.58 -13.58 11.88
N VAL A 173 -13.03 -14.79 11.91
CA VAL A 173 -12.38 -15.35 13.10
C VAL A 173 -10.88 -15.25 12.91
N SER A 174 -10.22 -14.47 13.76
CA SER A 174 -8.76 -14.29 13.70
C SER A 174 -8.05 -15.61 14.01
N SER A 175 -7.24 -16.08 13.06
CA SER A 175 -6.30 -17.18 13.28
C SER A 175 -4.96 -16.71 13.87
N ALA A 176 -4.80 -15.40 14.09
CA ALA A 176 -3.55 -14.85 14.58
C ALA A 176 -3.36 -15.20 16.06
N LYS A 177 -2.12 -15.53 16.45
CA LYS A 177 -1.83 -15.94 17.83
C LYS A 177 -2.13 -14.80 18.79
N VAL A 178 -2.97 -15.05 19.80
CA VAL A 178 -3.25 -14.10 20.87
C VAL A 178 -2.09 -14.09 21.86
N GLY A 179 -1.73 -12.92 22.40
CA GLY A 179 -0.72 -12.78 23.44
C GLY A 179 0.74 -12.79 22.98
N VAL A 180 1.00 -12.76 21.67
CA VAL A 180 2.36 -12.57 21.12
C VAL A 180 2.57 -11.13 20.67
N PRO A 181 3.78 -10.56 20.83
CA PRO A 181 4.13 -9.31 20.20
C PRO A 181 3.96 -9.44 18.67
N MET A 182 3.16 -8.56 18.07
CA MET A 182 2.93 -8.47 16.61
C MET A 182 2.31 -9.75 15.99
N PRO A 183 1.02 -10.01 16.24
CA PRO A 183 0.32 -11.14 15.64
C PRO A 183 0.22 -10.98 14.12
N VAL A 184 0.63 -12.02 13.39
CA VAL A 184 0.67 -12.01 11.92
C VAL A 184 -0.61 -12.58 11.33
N VAL A 185 -1.22 -11.85 10.39
CA VAL A 185 -2.36 -12.35 9.62
C VAL A 185 -1.85 -13.17 8.43
N GLY A 186 -2.25 -14.44 8.34
CA GLY A 186 -1.84 -15.35 7.25
C GLY A 186 -2.73 -15.24 6.00
N GLY A 187 -2.52 -16.12 5.02
CA GLY A 187 -3.32 -16.19 3.77
C GLY A 187 -2.64 -15.55 2.56
N GLU A 188 -1.33 -15.34 2.62
CA GLU A 188 -0.47 -14.85 1.53
C GLU A 188 -0.78 -15.55 0.18
N ASP A 189 -0.89 -16.87 0.19
CA ASP A 189 -1.13 -17.72 -0.98
C ASP A 189 -2.46 -17.43 -1.71
N LYS A 190 -3.44 -16.86 -0.99
CA LYS A 190 -4.76 -16.53 -1.54
C LYS A 190 -4.79 -15.15 -2.19
N TYR A 191 -3.89 -14.27 -1.79
CA TYR A 191 -3.90 -12.85 -2.16
C TYR A 191 -2.68 -12.40 -2.94
N GLN A 192 -1.75 -13.31 -3.26
CA GLN A 192 -0.65 -13.00 -4.16
C GLN A 192 -1.18 -12.57 -5.52
N THR A 193 -0.69 -11.42 -6.00
CA THR A 193 -1.00 -10.89 -7.33
C THR A 193 0.23 -11.02 -8.23
N PRO A 194 0.06 -11.22 -9.55
CA PRO A 194 1.18 -11.24 -10.50
C PRO A 194 1.99 -9.95 -10.54
N SER A 195 1.36 -8.81 -10.28
CA SER A 195 1.98 -7.49 -10.28
C SER A 195 1.22 -6.51 -9.38
N LEU A 196 1.83 -5.35 -9.10
CA LEU A 196 1.18 -4.26 -8.37
C LEU A 196 -0.12 -3.78 -9.05
N PHE A 197 -0.20 -3.87 -10.38
CA PHE A 197 -1.34 -3.44 -11.18
C PHE A 197 -2.37 -4.53 -11.48
N SER A 198 -2.11 -5.77 -11.07
CA SER A 198 -3.04 -6.87 -11.36
C SER A 198 -4.25 -6.83 -10.43
N PRO A 199 -5.48 -6.76 -10.95
CA PRO A 199 -6.69 -6.90 -10.13
C PRO A 199 -6.94 -8.36 -9.75
N THR A 200 -6.14 -9.32 -10.26
CA THR A 200 -6.40 -10.75 -10.08
C THR A 200 -5.52 -11.38 -9.00
N CYS A 201 -6.16 -12.19 -8.17
CA CYS A 201 -5.59 -13.18 -7.25
C CYS A 201 -6.64 -14.27 -6.99
N ARG A 202 -6.28 -15.34 -6.26
CA ARG A 202 -7.17 -16.51 -6.05
C ARG A 202 -8.53 -16.14 -5.45
N LEU A 203 -8.57 -15.17 -4.55
CA LEU A 203 -9.80 -14.69 -3.91
C LEU A 203 -10.13 -13.23 -4.22
N CYS A 204 -9.44 -12.58 -5.17
CA CYS A 204 -9.73 -11.18 -5.48
C CYS A 204 -11.12 -11.06 -6.09
N ARG A 205 -11.84 -10.00 -5.71
CA ARG A 205 -13.23 -9.74 -6.08
C ARG A 205 -13.39 -8.58 -7.04
N PHE A 206 -12.45 -7.63 -6.99
CA PHE A 206 -12.48 -6.44 -7.80
C PHE A 206 -12.47 -6.77 -9.29
N LYS A 207 -13.31 -6.06 -10.03
CA LYS A 207 -13.33 -6.09 -11.49
C LYS A 207 -13.25 -4.65 -11.98
N PRO A 208 -12.19 -4.27 -12.71
CA PRO A 208 -12.13 -2.95 -13.31
C PRO A 208 -13.37 -2.72 -14.18
N GLN A 209 -13.92 -1.51 -14.13
CA GLN A 209 -14.99 -1.13 -15.05
C GLN A 209 -14.42 -1.06 -16.47
N GLU A 210 -15.17 -1.57 -17.45
CA GLU A 210 -14.77 -1.42 -18.85
C GLU A 210 -14.79 0.07 -19.23
N LYS A 211 -13.74 0.55 -19.89
CA LYS A 211 -13.82 1.84 -20.59
C LYS A 211 -14.92 1.68 -21.65
N PRO A 212 -15.94 2.55 -21.70
CA PRO A 212 -16.83 2.57 -22.85
C PRO A 212 -15.96 2.74 -24.10
N LEU A 213 -16.10 1.86 -25.09
CA LEU A 213 -15.55 2.15 -26.41
C LEU A 213 -16.13 3.50 -26.83
N SER A 214 -15.28 4.50 -27.04
CA SER A 214 -15.70 5.69 -27.77
C SER A 214 -16.21 5.19 -29.12
N ALA A 215 -17.51 5.33 -29.34
CA ALA A 215 -18.07 5.21 -30.67
C ALA A 215 -17.59 6.45 -31.42
N ASP A 216 -16.38 6.36 -31.98
CA ASP A 216 -15.91 7.32 -32.97
C ASP A 216 -16.81 7.12 -34.20
N ILE A 217 -17.75 8.06 -34.41
CA ILE A 217 -18.50 8.27 -35.65
C ILE A 217 -18.00 9.56 -36.28
#